data_AF-A0A8H5B5K0-F1
#
_entry.id   AF-A0A8H5B5K0-F1
#
_cell.length_a   1.000
_cell.length_b   1.000
_cell.length_c   1.000
_cell.angle_alpha   90.00
_cell.angle_beta   90.00
_cell.angle_gamma   90.00
#
_symmetry.space_group_name_H-M   'P 1'
#
loop_
_entity.id
_entity.type
_entity.pdbx_description
1 polymer ?
#
loop_
_entity_poly.entity_id
_entity_poly.type
_entity_poly.pdbx_seq_one_letter_code
_entity_poly.pdbx_strand_id
1 'polypeptide(L)'
;MSAGTTEPLYETHEISWGPGTVVKFLVEQRVFKVSRHHFVVGSEYFAKLHGLREDDDDDIIQLEDVTVDQFRVLLKILFPVIDYSNPTVINITTEEWLLIFRLSSQWRFNGIRMLAMQHLLKELSALSLVKLGRAENVPEFLLSGYRTFVERRGEVTTALGDITDEEGQELGAVTLNILWRIRYHADGLENELGGVEEFVEGELREKFAAEISILEAGASVARGLEDVELEERLARRAEEKKRRLRQKEEDEDRLAFESQAAAWDGGVYSGTVDAPEVEDLKAEIQVLRQELEACTRQLERAEEHNAVSCSFGSHCISVRARKRDLEDQRRAEEARLELEMAEKLAEEERAARQLEAEEKEVDKRRLEAIVEEERQKEEAKKILEELEELRAWKRARMLEETTIDEILQDADDED
;
A
#
# COMPACT_ATOMS: atom_id res chain seq x y z
N MET A 1 16.22 29.67 -30.65
CA MET A 1 15.42 28.78 -29.79
C MET A 1 16.10 27.41 -29.83
N SER A 2 17.00 27.15 -28.88
CA SER A 2 17.57 25.82 -28.66
C SER A 2 17.12 25.37 -27.28
N ALA A 3 16.29 24.34 -27.24
CA ALA A 3 15.93 23.62 -26.03
C ALA A 3 17.19 22.88 -25.55
N GLY A 4 17.71 23.28 -24.39
CA GLY A 4 18.79 22.57 -23.72
C GLY A 4 18.22 21.32 -23.07
N THR A 5 18.55 20.16 -23.62
CA THR A 5 18.32 18.86 -22.98
C THR A 5 19.32 18.75 -21.83
N THR A 6 18.87 19.04 -20.60
CA THR A 6 19.65 18.76 -19.39
C THR A 6 19.67 17.25 -19.17
N GLU A 7 20.80 16.62 -19.48
CA GLU A 7 21.08 15.23 -19.12
C GLU A 7 21.05 15.07 -17.58
N PRO A 8 20.39 14.04 -17.04
CA PRO A 8 20.41 13.78 -15.60
C PRO A 8 21.83 13.40 -15.15
N LEU A 9 22.38 14.18 -14.21
CA LEU A 9 23.67 13.92 -13.58
C LEU A 9 23.66 12.54 -12.90
N TYR A 10 24.46 11.62 -13.43
CA TYR A 10 24.65 10.28 -12.86
C TYR A 10 25.65 10.36 -11.70
N GLU A 11 25.19 10.13 -10.48
CA GLU A 11 26.07 9.84 -9.36
C GLU A 11 26.01 8.34 -9.09
N THR A 12 26.91 7.60 -9.71
CA THR A 12 27.09 6.18 -9.44
C THR A 12 27.77 6.03 -8.08
N HIS A 13 27.00 5.66 -7.05
CA HIS A 13 27.59 4.99 -5.89
C HIS A 13 27.98 3.58 -6.35
N GLU A 14 29.23 3.41 -6.81
CA GLU A 14 29.78 2.15 -7.29
C GLU A 14 29.87 1.10 -6.17
N ILE A 15 28.78 0.35 -5.99
CA ILE A 15 28.83 -1.00 -5.42
C ILE A 15 28.25 -1.91 -6.51
N SER A 16 29.10 -2.75 -7.11
CA SER A 16 28.67 -3.62 -8.22
C SER A 16 27.80 -4.76 -7.68
N TRP A 17 26.49 -4.65 -7.86
CA TRP A 17 25.54 -5.74 -7.63
C TRP A 17 25.22 -6.43 -8.97
N GLY A 18 25.04 -7.75 -8.97
CA GLY A 18 24.83 -8.53 -10.20
C GLY A 18 23.56 -8.11 -10.99
N PRO A 19 23.47 -8.44 -12.29
CA PRO A 19 22.28 -8.15 -13.10
C PRO A 19 21.02 -8.77 -12.47
N GLY A 20 19.92 -8.02 -12.45
CA GLY A 20 18.64 -8.40 -11.82
C GLY A 20 18.51 -8.05 -10.33
N THR A 21 19.54 -7.48 -9.71
CA THR A 21 19.49 -7.09 -8.28
C THR A 21 19.48 -5.58 -8.05
N VAL A 22 19.55 -4.78 -9.11
CA VAL A 22 19.66 -3.31 -9.04
C VAL A 22 18.32 -2.68 -9.40
N VAL A 23 17.90 -1.70 -8.61
CA VAL A 23 16.74 -0.85 -8.87
C VAL A 23 17.20 0.59 -9.12
N LYS A 24 16.51 1.30 -10.02
CA LYS A 24 16.77 2.71 -10.37
C LYS A 24 15.69 3.60 -9.75
N PHE A 25 16.08 4.47 -8.82
CA PHE A 25 15.20 5.50 -8.27
C PHE A 25 15.53 6.85 -8.90
N LEU A 26 14.53 7.54 -9.46
CA LEU A 26 14.65 8.94 -9.86
C LEU A 26 14.12 9.81 -8.71
N VAL A 27 15.02 10.59 -8.10
CA VAL A 27 14.71 11.52 -7.02
C VAL A 27 15.06 12.91 -7.50
N GLU A 28 14.07 13.80 -7.56
CA GLU A 28 14.15 15.11 -8.23
C GLU A 28 14.61 14.98 -9.70
N GLN A 29 15.92 15.04 -9.93
CA GLN A 29 16.54 14.93 -11.27
C GLN A 29 17.76 14.00 -11.27
N ARG A 30 17.97 13.21 -10.20
CA ARG A 30 19.10 12.30 -10.05
C ARG A 30 18.64 10.86 -10.00
N VAL A 31 19.35 10.00 -10.72
CA VAL A 31 19.07 8.56 -10.75
C VAL A 31 20.02 7.84 -9.79
N PHE A 32 19.45 7.22 -8.76
CA PHE A 32 20.14 6.35 -7.82
C PHE A 32 20.02 4.89 -8.26
N LYS A 33 21.17 4.21 -8.37
CA LYS A 33 21.23 2.77 -8.64
C LYS A 33 21.63 2.05 -7.37
N VAL A 34 20.73 1.27 -6.80
CA VAL A 34 20.92 0.62 -5.49
C VAL A 34 20.39 -0.82 -5.51
N SER A 35 20.80 -1.64 -4.54
CA SER A 35 20.33 -3.04 -4.48
C SER A 35 18.86 -3.11 -4.05
N ARG A 36 18.05 -3.80 -4.85
CA ARG A 36 16.62 -4.05 -4.63
C ARG A 36 16.36 -4.79 -3.31
N HIS A 37 17.27 -5.68 -2.92
CA HIS A 37 17.08 -6.60 -1.79
C HIS A 37 16.74 -5.88 -0.47
N HIS A 38 17.48 -4.82 -0.14
CA HIS A 38 17.32 -4.12 1.15
C HIS A 38 15.98 -3.38 1.25
N PHE A 39 15.44 -2.90 0.12
CA PHE A 39 14.11 -2.29 0.07
C PHE A 39 13.00 -3.32 0.22
N VAL A 40 13.13 -4.46 -0.46
CA VAL A 40 12.12 -5.55 -0.42
C VAL A 40 12.05 -6.20 0.96
N VAL A 41 13.21 -6.48 1.57
CA VAL A 41 13.28 -7.07 2.92
C VAL A 41 12.93 -6.04 3.98
N GLY A 42 13.36 -4.78 3.80
CA GLY A 42 13.17 -3.73 4.80
C GLY A 42 11.73 -3.22 4.89
N SER A 43 10.96 -3.24 3.79
CA SER A 43 9.56 -2.84 3.78
C SER A 43 8.74 -3.53 2.69
N GLU A 44 7.79 -4.36 3.11
CA GLU A 44 6.81 -4.96 2.20
C GLU A 44 5.90 -3.91 1.56
N TYR A 45 5.50 -2.90 2.34
CA TYR A 45 4.68 -1.78 1.86
C TYR A 45 5.39 -1.04 0.73
N PHE A 46 6.65 -0.66 0.93
CA PHE A 46 7.44 0.04 -0.09
C PHE A 46 7.65 -0.83 -1.33
N ALA A 47 7.94 -2.12 -1.13
CA ALA A 47 8.10 -3.07 -2.22
C ALA A 47 6.83 -3.20 -3.07
N LYS A 48 5.66 -3.28 -2.43
CA LYS A 48 4.36 -3.33 -3.09
C LYS A 48 4.04 -2.02 -3.79
N LEU A 49 4.18 -0.89 -3.07
CA LEU A 49 3.94 0.46 -3.57
C LEU A 49 4.73 0.75 -4.84
N HIS A 50 5.98 0.28 -4.91
CA HIS A 50 6.88 0.54 -6.02
C HIS A 50 7.06 -0.64 -6.99
N GLY A 51 6.32 -1.74 -6.83
CA GLY A 51 6.37 -2.87 -7.75
C GLY A 51 7.71 -3.60 -7.75
N LEU A 52 8.51 -3.48 -6.69
CA LEU A 52 9.88 -4.01 -6.62
C LEU A 52 9.97 -5.53 -6.73
N ARG A 53 8.85 -6.26 -6.63
CA ARG A 53 8.80 -7.72 -6.72
C ARG A 53 8.39 -8.21 -8.10
N GLU A 54 8.00 -7.30 -8.99
CA GLU A 54 7.71 -7.61 -10.39
C GLU A 54 9.04 -7.61 -11.16
N ASP A 55 9.27 -8.60 -12.03
CA ASP A 55 10.52 -8.75 -12.83
C ASP A 55 10.64 -7.72 -13.97
N ASP A 56 10.08 -6.53 -13.78
CA ASP A 56 10.16 -5.42 -14.73
C ASP A 56 11.46 -4.62 -14.44
N ASP A 57 12.60 -5.20 -14.83
CA ASP A 57 13.95 -4.71 -14.54
C ASP A 57 14.31 -3.33 -15.19
N ASP A 58 13.46 -2.83 -16.09
CA ASP A 58 13.73 -1.61 -16.85
C ASP A 58 13.00 -0.35 -16.33
N ASP A 59 12.10 -0.49 -15.36
CA ASP A 59 11.31 0.65 -14.87
C ASP A 59 12.11 1.53 -13.89
N ILE A 60 12.12 2.85 -14.15
CA ILE A 60 12.69 3.86 -13.26
C ILE A 60 11.60 4.32 -12.29
N ILE A 61 11.87 4.17 -11.00
CA ILE A 61 10.90 4.46 -9.95
C ILE A 61 11.06 5.91 -9.50
N GLN A 62 10.05 6.74 -9.76
CA GLN A 62 10.06 8.14 -9.36
C GLN A 62 9.64 8.28 -7.89
N LEU A 63 10.45 9.02 -7.12
CA LEU A 63 10.14 9.44 -5.75
C LEU A 63 9.99 10.96 -5.76
N GLU A 64 8.73 11.43 -5.77
CA GLU A 64 8.41 12.87 -5.87
C GLU A 64 8.41 13.56 -4.50
N ASP A 65 8.19 12.81 -3.42
CA ASP A 65 7.96 13.34 -2.07
C ASP A 65 9.24 13.53 -1.24
N VAL A 66 10.41 13.26 -1.82
CA VAL A 66 11.68 13.21 -1.08
C VAL A 66 12.78 13.91 -1.87
N THR A 67 13.61 14.69 -1.19
CA THR A 67 14.76 15.35 -1.82
C THR A 67 15.97 14.41 -1.92
N VAL A 68 16.93 14.75 -2.79
CA VAL A 68 18.17 13.98 -2.97
C VAL A 68 18.92 13.76 -1.65
N ASP A 69 19.01 14.79 -0.79
CA ASP A 69 19.72 14.71 0.48
C ASP A 69 19.00 13.81 1.48
N GLN A 70 17.67 13.90 1.53
CA GLN A 70 16.85 13.06 2.40
C GLN A 70 16.96 11.58 2.02
N PHE A 71 16.91 11.30 0.72
CA PHE A 71 17.07 9.93 0.23
C PHE A 71 18.47 9.38 0.54
N ARG A 72 19.53 10.19 0.37
CA ARG A 72 20.91 9.82 0.73
C ARG A 72 21.04 9.44 2.20
N VAL A 73 20.38 10.16 3.10
CA VAL A 73 20.40 9.86 4.54
C VAL A 73 19.81 8.47 4.81
N LEU A 74 18.69 8.12 4.16
CA LEU A 74 18.15 6.75 4.29
C LEU A 74 19.10 5.71 3.68
N LEU A 75 19.74 6.01 2.55
CA LEU A 75 20.71 5.09 1.95
C LEU A 75 21.90 4.80 2.87
N LYS A 76 22.34 5.77 3.70
CA LYS A 76 23.41 5.53 4.70
C LYS A 76 23.08 4.38 5.65
N ILE A 77 21.80 4.22 6.04
CA ILE A 77 21.39 3.16 6.98
C ILE A 77 21.08 1.84 6.28
N LEU A 78 20.54 1.89 5.05
CA LEU A 78 20.26 0.70 4.24
C LEU A 78 21.54 0.06 3.68
N PHE A 79 22.55 0.89 3.40
CA PHE A 79 23.83 0.49 2.80
C PHE A 79 24.98 1.05 3.64
N PRO A 80 25.20 0.51 4.84
CA PRO A 80 26.30 0.95 5.67
C PRO A 80 27.63 0.64 4.96
N VAL A 81 28.39 1.69 4.64
CA VAL A 81 29.75 1.54 4.12
C VAL A 81 30.63 1.13 5.29
N ILE A 82 30.98 -0.15 5.35
CA ILE A 82 31.88 -0.68 6.38
C ILE A 82 33.30 -0.25 6.03
N ASP A 83 33.83 0.75 6.73
CA ASP A 83 35.26 1.04 6.72
C ASP A 83 35.97 0.07 7.68
N TYR A 84 36.72 -0.88 7.12
CA TYR A 84 37.49 -1.86 7.90
C TYR A 84 38.63 -1.24 8.71
N SER A 85 39.01 0.01 8.43
CA SER A 85 40.05 0.74 9.16
C SER A 85 39.50 1.52 10.37
N ASN A 86 38.20 1.81 10.39
CA ASN A 86 37.50 2.37 11.54
C ASN A 86 36.09 1.77 11.63
N PRO A 87 35.91 0.61 12.29
CA PRO A 87 34.65 -0.14 12.34
C PRO A 87 33.55 0.54 13.18
N THR A 88 33.61 1.85 13.35
CA THR A 88 32.79 2.60 14.30
C THR A 88 32.28 3.91 13.71
N VAL A 89 30.95 3.97 13.68
CA VAL A 89 30.08 5.15 13.57
C VAL A 89 29.84 5.67 12.16
N ILE A 90 28.76 5.18 11.56
CA ILE A 90 27.97 6.02 10.64
C ILE A 90 27.59 7.24 11.49
N ASN A 91 28.29 8.36 11.30
CA ASN A 91 27.99 9.62 12.00
C ASN A 91 26.67 10.15 11.43
N ILE A 92 25.58 9.69 12.02
CA ILE A 92 24.22 10.15 11.76
C ILE A 92 23.90 11.20 12.82
N THR A 93 23.63 12.42 12.40
CA THR A 93 23.26 13.51 13.32
C THR A 93 21.84 13.30 13.85
N THR A 94 21.47 14.00 14.93
CA THR A 94 20.11 13.95 15.47
C THR A 94 19.05 14.37 14.44
N GLU A 95 19.35 15.37 13.61
CA GLU A 95 18.48 15.81 12.51
C GLU A 95 18.33 14.73 11.43
N GLU A 96 19.41 14.04 11.09
CA GLU A 96 19.37 12.90 10.18
C GLU A 96 18.56 11.73 10.79
N TRP A 97 18.67 11.47 12.09
CA TRP A 97 17.85 10.47 12.76
C TRP A 97 16.35 10.81 12.75
N LEU A 98 15.98 12.08 12.94
CA LEU A 98 14.60 12.54 12.78
C LEU A 98 14.09 12.29 11.37
N LEU A 99 14.94 12.57 10.37
CA LEU A 99 14.60 12.32 8.98
C LEU A 99 14.42 10.82 8.69
N ILE A 100 15.34 9.98 9.17
CA ILE A 100 15.25 8.52 9.05
C ILE A 100 13.97 8.03 9.72
N PHE A 101 13.64 8.54 10.90
CA PHE A 101 12.40 8.18 11.60
C PHE A 101 11.16 8.50 10.77
N ARG A 102 11.09 9.69 10.15
CA ARG A 102 9.97 10.10 9.28
C ARG A 102 9.87 9.26 8.02
N LEU A 103 10.96 9.11 7.27
CA LEU A 103 10.99 8.34 6.03
C LEU A 103 10.69 6.85 6.29
N SER A 104 11.24 6.29 7.36
CA SER A 104 10.98 4.89 7.73
C SER A 104 9.55 4.67 8.23
N SER A 105 8.91 5.70 8.82
CA SER A 105 7.49 5.65 9.18
C SER A 105 6.62 5.69 7.92
N GLN A 106 6.84 6.68 7.04
CA GLN A 106 6.10 6.85 5.78
C GLN A 106 6.21 5.63 4.86
N TRP A 107 7.40 5.04 4.78
CA TRP A 107 7.64 3.87 3.92
C TRP A 107 7.55 2.54 4.68
N ARG A 108 7.13 2.54 5.94
CA ARG A 108 6.93 1.36 6.80
C ARG A 108 8.15 0.44 6.90
N PHE A 109 9.35 1.02 6.93
CA PHE A 109 10.57 0.31 7.30
C PHE A 109 10.61 0.10 8.82
N ASN A 110 9.76 -0.79 9.34
CA ASN A 110 9.54 -0.95 10.79
C ASN A 110 10.84 -1.17 11.59
N GLY A 111 11.77 -1.98 11.06
CA GLY A 111 13.07 -2.21 11.72
C GLY A 111 13.93 -0.94 11.81
N ILE A 112 13.97 -0.15 10.73
CA ILE A 112 14.70 1.13 10.69
C ILE A 112 14.02 2.17 11.57
N ARG A 113 12.68 2.21 11.56
CA ARG A 113 11.89 3.08 12.41
C ARG A 113 12.16 2.83 13.89
N MET A 114 12.15 1.56 14.31
CA MET A 114 12.50 1.19 15.68
C MET A 114 13.92 1.59 16.05
N LEU A 115 14.88 1.39 15.15
CA LEU A 115 16.27 1.79 15.36
C LEU A 115 16.37 3.31 15.55
N ALA A 116 15.75 4.10 14.66
CA ALA A 116 15.73 5.55 14.77
C ALA A 116 15.05 6.02 16.07
N MET A 117 13.94 5.39 16.45
CA MET A 117 13.24 5.68 17.71
C MET A 117 14.15 5.42 18.93
N GLN A 118 14.87 4.30 18.97
CA GLN A 118 15.80 4.00 20.06
C GLN A 118 16.96 5.00 20.16
N HIS A 119 17.43 5.54 19.04
CA HIS A 119 18.44 6.60 19.04
C HIS A 119 17.86 7.93 19.53
N LEU A 120 16.70 8.34 19.01
CA LEU A 120 16.07 9.61 19.38
C LEU A 120 15.65 9.65 20.86
N LEU A 121 15.19 8.53 21.43
CA LEU A 121 14.88 8.42 22.86
C LEU A 121 16.08 8.69 23.77
N LYS A 122 17.32 8.48 23.29
CA LYS A 122 18.55 8.68 24.07
C LYS A 122 19.12 10.08 23.89
N GLU A 123 18.99 10.65 22.70
CA GLU A 123 19.67 11.90 22.32
C GLU A 123 18.81 13.15 22.53
N LEU A 124 17.47 13.03 22.43
CA LEU A 124 16.59 14.18 22.51
C LEU A 124 16.30 14.61 23.95
N SER A 125 16.12 15.93 24.15
CA SER A 125 15.66 16.48 25.43
C SER A 125 14.20 16.09 25.72
N ALA A 126 13.82 16.09 27.00
CA ALA A 126 12.46 15.76 27.44
C ALA A 126 11.39 16.58 26.72
N LEU A 127 11.58 17.89 26.59
CA LEU A 127 10.65 18.76 25.85
C LEU A 127 10.58 18.40 24.36
N SER A 128 11.73 18.11 23.74
CA SER A 128 11.78 17.74 22.32
C SER A 128 11.07 16.41 22.07
N LEU A 129 11.19 15.44 22.98
CA LEU A 129 10.46 14.17 22.93
C LEU A 129 8.94 14.37 23.05
N VAL A 130 8.48 15.22 23.97
CA VAL A 130 7.05 15.56 24.09
C VAL A 130 6.53 16.20 22.80
N LYS A 131 7.26 17.18 22.25
CA LYS A 131 6.89 17.85 21.00
C LYS A 131 6.86 16.87 19.83
N LEU A 132 7.88 16.02 19.70
CA LEU A 132 7.96 15.02 18.64
C LEU A 132 6.85 13.97 18.77
N GLY A 133 6.59 13.47 19.97
CA GLY A 133 5.53 12.50 20.23
C GLY A 133 4.13 13.02 19.86
N ARG A 134 3.85 14.29 20.16
CA ARG A 134 2.61 14.96 19.75
C ARG A 134 2.54 15.18 18.23
N ALA A 135 3.64 15.62 17.61
CA ALA A 135 3.68 15.93 16.19
C ALA A 135 3.55 14.68 15.30
N GLU A 136 4.20 13.58 15.70
CA GLU A 136 4.28 12.34 14.91
C GLU A 136 3.31 11.24 15.41
N ASN A 137 2.43 11.56 16.38
CA ASN A 137 1.50 10.62 17.02
C ASN A 137 2.19 9.36 17.59
N VAL A 138 3.26 9.55 18.36
CA VAL A 138 4.05 8.48 18.98
C VAL A 138 3.96 8.59 20.51
N PRO A 139 3.08 7.80 21.16
CA PRO A 139 2.94 7.81 22.61
C PRO A 139 4.23 7.49 23.37
N GLU A 140 5.11 6.69 22.79
CA GLU A 140 6.38 6.30 23.42
C GLU A 140 7.31 7.49 23.63
N PHE A 141 7.40 8.40 22.66
CA PHE A 141 8.17 9.65 22.81
C PHE A 141 7.53 10.56 23.87
N LEU A 142 6.20 10.66 23.89
CA LEU A 142 5.47 11.47 24.87
C LEU A 142 5.75 10.96 26.30
N LEU A 143 5.54 9.67 26.54
CA LEU A 143 5.74 9.03 27.84
C LEU A 143 7.20 9.10 28.29
N SER A 144 8.14 8.89 27.38
CA SER A 144 9.56 9.03 27.70
C SER A 144 9.91 10.45 28.13
N GLY A 145 9.40 11.46 27.41
CA GLY A 145 9.63 12.86 27.78
C GLY A 145 9.04 13.22 29.15
N TYR A 146 7.79 12.80 29.41
CA TYR A 146 7.15 12.97 30.72
C TYR A 146 7.90 12.25 31.84
N ARG A 147 8.36 11.02 31.61
CA ARG A 147 9.19 10.28 32.55
C ARG A 147 10.47 11.04 32.87
N THR A 148 11.17 11.53 31.85
CA THR A 148 12.38 12.34 32.06
C THR A 148 12.09 13.59 32.89
N PHE A 149 10.95 14.26 32.73
CA PHE A 149 10.57 15.39 33.58
C PHE A 149 10.32 15.01 35.05
N VAL A 150 9.73 13.83 35.29
CA VAL A 150 9.50 13.31 36.65
C VAL A 150 10.81 12.90 37.31
N GLU A 151 11.71 12.27 36.57
CA GLU A 151 12.98 11.72 37.06
C GLU A 151 14.12 12.73 37.15
N ARG A 152 14.05 13.85 36.40
CA ARG A 152 15.09 14.89 36.41
C ARG A 152 15.21 15.48 37.83
N ARG A 153 16.36 15.27 38.48
CA ARG A 153 16.69 15.83 39.80
C ARG A 153 17.74 16.92 39.67
N GLY A 154 17.39 18.13 40.09
CA GLY A 154 18.31 19.24 40.28
C GLY A 154 18.94 19.21 41.66
N GLU A 155 20.23 19.54 41.73
CA GLU A 155 20.89 19.87 43.00
C GLU A 155 20.31 21.21 43.53
N VAL A 156 19.37 21.11 44.47
CA VAL A 156 19.16 22.06 45.60
C VAL A 156 18.42 23.39 45.29
N THR A 157 17.31 23.61 46.03
CA THR A 157 16.79 24.91 46.57
C THR A 157 16.03 25.94 45.72
N THR A 158 15.17 25.55 44.78
CA THR A 158 13.96 26.37 44.52
C THR A 158 12.77 25.47 44.24
N ALA A 159 11.57 25.86 44.68
CA ALA A 159 10.33 25.13 44.46
C ALA A 159 9.87 25.08 42.96
N LEU A 160 10.79 25.30 42.02
CA LEU A 160 10.64 25.22 40.56
C LEU A 160 11.84 24.54 39.86
N GLY A 161 12.72 23.87 40.61
CA GLY A 161 14.14 23.69 40.25
C GLY A 161 14.58 22.80 39.08
N ASP A 162 13.72 22.37 38.14
CA ASP A 162 14.18 21.52 37.00
C ASP A 162 13.45 21.74 35.67
N ILE A 163 12.32 22.46 35.69
CA ILE A 163 11.53 22.79 34.51
C ILE A 163 11.62 24.30 34.35
N THR A 164 12.25 24.73 33.27
CA THR A 164 12.36 26.15 32.92
C THR A 164 10.98 26.76 32.69
N ASP A 165 10.85 28.08 32.86
CA ASP A 165 9.59 28.77 32.59
C ASP A 165 9.11 28.52 31.15
N GLU A 166 10.06 28.42 30.21
CA GLU A 166 9.79 28.06 28.81
C GLU A 166 9.25 26.63 28.66
N GLU A 167 9.87 25.63 29.30
CA GLU A 167 9.37 24.25 29.30
C GLU A 167 7.99 24.17 29.95
N GLY A 168 7.75 24.90 31.04
CA GLY A 168 6.46 24.95 31.73
C GLY A 168 5.35 25.56 30.86
N GLN A 169 5.68 26.61 30.11
CA GLN A 169 4.76 27.24 29.16
C GLN A 169 4.37 26.28 28.02
N GLU A 170 5.35 25.57 27.46
CA GLU A 170 5.16 24.64 26.34
C GLU A 170 4.44 23.35 26.75
N LEU A 171 4.67 22.87 27.97
CA LEU A 171 3.93 21.72 28.52
C LEU A 171 2.47 22.07 28.84
N GLY A 172 2.23 23.31 29.28
CA GLY A 172 0.95 23.78 29.75
C GLY A 172 0.74 23.50 31.25
N ALA A 173 0.00 24.38 31.91
CA ALA A 173 -0.17 24.38 33.37
C ALA A 173 -0.76 23.08 33.94
N VAL A 174 -1.68 22.45 33.21
CA VAL A 174 -2.33 21.20 33.64
C VAL A 174 -1.33 20.05 33.63
N THR A 175 -0.63 19.85 32.50
CA THR A 175 0.41 18.82 32.35
C THR A 175 1.50 19.00 33.39
N LEU A 176 1.98 20.23 33.56
CA LEU A 176 3.00 20.55 34.57
C LEU A 176 2.54 20.18 35.99
N ASN A 177 1.29 20.51 36.35
CA ASN A 177 0.76 20.18 37.68
C ASN A 177 0.66 18.66 37.91
N ILE A 178 0.26 17.91 36.88
CA ILE A 178 0.19 16.43 36.94
C ILE A 178 1.60 15.85 37.14
N LEU A 179 2.56 16.24 36.32
CA LEU A 179 3.94 15.75 36.42
C LEU A 179 4.55 16.07 37.79
N TRP A 180 4.29 17.27 38.32
CA TRP A 180 4.74 17.67 39.64
C TRP A 180 4.15 16.81 40.77
N ARG A 181 2.86 16.48 40.70
CA ARG A 181 2.21 15.59 41.66
C ARG A 181 2.81 14.19 41.61
N ILE A 182 2.99 13.64 40.42
CA ILE A 182 3.57 12.30 40.23
C ILE A 182 4.98 12.26 40.82
N ARG A 183 5.80 13.29 40.55
CA ARG A 183 7.13 13.43 41.14
C ARG A 183 7.09 13.50 42.66
N TYR A 184 6.22 14.33 43.23
CA TYR A 184 6.07 14.45 44.68
C TYR A 184 5.74 13.10 45.34
N HIS A 185 4.86 12.31 44.72
CA HIS A 185 4.53 10.96 45.21
C HIS A 185 5.70 9.98 45.03
N ALA A 186 6.39 10.03 43.88
CA ALA A 186 7.55 9.19 43.60
C ALA A 186 8.69 9.42 44.61
N ASP A 187 8.97 10.67 44.98
CA ASP A 187 9.97 11.02 46.00
C ASP A 187 9.56 10.52 47.41
N GLY A 188 8.26 10.48 47.70
CA GLY A 188 7.75 9.86 48.94
C GLY A 188 7.95 8.34 48.98
N LEU A 189 7.72 7.66 47.85
CA LEU A 189 7.85 6.21 47.71
C LEU A 189 9.30 5.71 47.76
N GLU A 190 10.25 6.44 47.17
CA GLU A 190 11.68 6.06 47.18
C GLU A 190 12.24 5.92 48.61
N ASN A 191 11.67 6.66 49.56
CA ASN A 191 12.05 6.61 50.96
C ASN A 191 11.50 5.38 51.71
N GLU A 192 10.54 4.65 51.15
CA GLU A 192 9.80 3.60 51.86
C GLU A 192 10.04 2.19 51.27
N LEU A 193 9.84 1.97 49.96
CA LEU A 193 9.88 0.64 49.33
C LEU A 193 10.21 0.80 47.83
N GLY A 194 11.21 0.08 47.33
CA GLY A 194 11.54 0.08 45.89
C GLY A 194 10.34 -0.24 44.98
N GLY A 195 10.37 0.26 43.74
CA GLY A 195 9.23 0.19 42.80
C GLY A 195 8.81 1.53 42.19
N VAL A 196 9.62 2.57 42.36
CA VAL A 196 9.33 3.94 41.86
C VAL A 196 9.13 3.97 40.34
N GLU A 197 9.91 3.20 39.57
CA GLU A 197 9.79 3.19 38.11
C GLU A 197 8.43 2.66 37.63
N GLU A 198 7.96 1.56 38.22
CA GLU A 198 6.64 0.98 37.89
C GLU A 198 5.50 1.91 38.32
N PHE A 199 5.64 2.57 39.49
CA PHE A 199 4.71 3.58 39.96
C PHE A 199 4.62 4.77 38.99
N VAL A 200 5.77 5.35 38.62
CA VAL A 200 5.83 6.50 37.70
C VAL A 200 5.24 6.12 36.34
N GLU A 201 5.60 4.96 35.79
CA GLU A 201 5.04 4.51 34.52
C GLU A 201 3.52 4.30 34.59
N GLY A 202 3.03 3.68 35.67
CA GLY A 202 1.60 3.47 35.89
C GLY A 202 0.82 4.79 36.00
N GLU A 203 1.30 5.72 36.81
CA GLU A 203 0.67 7.03 36.98
C GLU A 203 0.70 7.86 35.70
N LEU A 204 1.81 7.86 34.96
CA LEU A 204 1.89 8.56 33.68
C LEU A 204 0.86 8.00 32.69
N ARG A 205 0.75 6.67 32.58
CA ARG A 205 -0.22 6.04 31.68
C ARG A 205 -1.65 6.32 32.10
N GLU A 206 -1.95 6.32 33.40
CA GLU A 206 -3.30 6.59 33.90
C GLU A 206 -3.68 8.06 33.68
N LYS A 207 -2.85 9.00 34.13
CA LYS A 207 -3.18 10.44 34.09
C LYS A 207 -3.17 11.00 32.67
N PHE A 208 -2.38 10.42 31.76
CA PHE A 208 -2.33 10.81 30.36
C PHE A 208 -3.04 9.84 29.41
N ALA A 209 -3.88 8.93 29.93
CA ALA A 209 -4.59 7.92 29.11
C ALA A 209 -5.39 8.53 27.96
N ALA A 210 -6.04 9.68 28.19
CA ALA A 210 -6.80 10.37 27.15
C ALA A 210 -5.90 10.94 26.04
N GLU A 211 -4.76 11.56 26.40
CA GLU A 211 -3.79 12.08 25.43
C GLU A 211 -3.16 10.93 24.63
N ILE A 212 -2.79 9.83 25.31
CA ILE A 212 -2.27 8.61 24.68
C ILE A 212 -3.28 8.04 23.67
N SER A 213 -4.55 7.91 24.08
CA SER A 213 -5.61 7.38 23.21
C SER A 213 -5.84 8.26 21.98
N ILE A 214 -5.76 9.58 22.13
CA ILE A 214 -5.84 10.52 20.98
C ILE A 214 -4.67 10.28 20.01
N LEU A 215 -3.44 10.15 20.52
CA LEU A 215 -2.27 9.91 19.67
C LEU A 215 -2.36 8.54 18.97
N GLU A 216 -2.79 7.49 19.68
CA GLU A 216 -2.98 6.16 19.08
C GLU A 216 -4.04 6.18 17.97
N ALA A 217 -5.15 6.90 18.20
CA ALA A 217 -6.19 7.10 17.20
C ALA A 217 -5.64 7.88 15.98
N GLY A 218 -4.87 8.95 16.22
CA GLY A 218 -4.22 9.72 15.16
C GLY A 218 -3.26 8.87 14.32
N ALA A 219 -2.44 8.04 14.97
CA ALA A 219 -1.54 7.10 14.29
C ALA A 219 -2.28 6.00 13.52
N SER A 220 -3.48 5.60 13.97
CA SER A 220 -4.34 4.67 13.25
C SER A 220 -4.95 5.31 12.00
N VAL A 221 -5.48 6.53 12.13
CA VAL A 221 -6.06 7.30 11.02
C VAL A 221 -5.01 7.59 9.93
N ALA A 222 -3.82 8.03 10.33
CA ALA A 222 -2.71 8.28 9.39
C ALA A 222 -2.36 7.03 8.59
N ARG A 223 -2.22 5.87 9.27
CA ARG A 223 -1.96 4.59 8.59
C ARG A 223 -3.10 4.19 7.64
N GLY A 224 -4.35 4.40 8.03
CA GLY A 224 -5.51 4.12 7.19
C GLY A 224 -5.54 4.96 5.91
N LEU A 225 -5.23 6.26 6.00
CA LEU A 225 -5.14 7.14 4.84
C LEU A 225 -4.02 6.70 3.87
N GLU A 226 -2.85 6.33 4.40
CA GLU A 226 -1.75 5.79 3.58
C GLU A 226 -2.14 4.48 2.89
N ASP A 227 -2.87 3.59 3.56
CA ASP A 227 -3.34 2.33 2.96
C ASP A 227 -4.33 2.56 1.82
N VAL A 228 -5.26 3.51 1.98
CA VAL A 228 -6.17 3.93 0.91
C VAL A 228 -5.40 4.49 -0.28
N GLU A 229 -4.43 5.39 -0.04
CA GLU A 229 -3.61 5.97 -1.11
C GLU A 229 -2.78 4.87 -1.82
N LEU A 230 -2.23 3.92 -1.07
CA LEU A 230 -1.54 2.76 -1.64
C LEU A 230 -2.47 1.97 -2.56
N GLU A 231 -3.68 1.65 -2.12
CA GLU A 231 -4.64 0.90 -2.92
C GLU A 231 -5.00 1.64 -4.23
N GLU A 232 -5.24 2.95 -4.16
CA GLU A 232 -5.48 3.79 -5.34
C GLU A 232 -4.28 3.81 -6.30
N ARG A 233 -3.05 3.89 -5.77
CA ARG A 233 -1.83 3.86 -6.59
C ARG A 233 -1.63 2.50 -7.27
N LEU A 234 -1.90 1.41 -6.56
CA LEU A 234 -1.85 0.06 -7.12
C LEU A 234 -2.91 -0.16 -8.20
N ALA A 235 -4.13 0.35 -7.99
CA ALA A 235 -5.19 0.30 -8.99
C ALA A 235 -4.80 1.05 -10.28
N ARG A 236 -4.24 2.26 -10.17
CA ARG A 236 -3.73 3.04 -11.31
C ARG A 236 -2.66 2.29 -12.10
N ARG A 237 -1.71 1.64 -11.42
CA ARG A 237 -0.68 0.83 -12.08
C ARG A 237 -1.23 -0.41 -12.76
N ALA A 238 -2.15 -1.12 -12.11
CA ALA A 238 -2.79 -2.28 -12.70
C ALA A 238 -3.56 -1.90 -13.98
N GLU A 239 -4.23 -0.76 -13.99
CA GLU A 239 -4.90 -0.22 -15.17
C GLU A 239 -3.90 0.17 -16.28
N GLU A 240 -2.80 0.83 -15.93
CA GLU A 240 -1.74 1.16 -16.88
C GLU A 240 -1.09 -0.09 -17.49
N LYS A 241 -0.82 -1.12 -16.69
CA LYS A 241 -0.29 -2.40 -17.16
C LYS A 241 -1.26 -3.09 -18.13
N LYS A 242 -2.57 -3.07 -17.82
CA LYS A 242 -3.62 -3.53 -18.74
C LYS A 242 -3.65 -2.73 -20.04
N ARG A 243 -3.39 -1.42 -19.99
CA ARG A 243 -3.29 -0.59 -21.20
C ARG A 243 -2.07 -0.94 -22.04
N ARG A 244 -0.89 -1.12 -21.43
CA ARG A 244 0.34 -1.53 -22.12
C ARG A 244 0.19 -2.91 -22.77
N LEU A 245 -0.48 -3.85 -22.10
CA LEU A 245 -0.75 -5.18 -22.67
C LEU A 245 -1.69 -5.10 -23.88
N ARG A 246 -2.79 -4.34 -23.80
CA ARG A 246 -3.68 -4.11 -24.94
C ARG A 246 -2.95 -3.47 -26.13
N GLN A 247 -2.09 -2.48 -25.88
CA GLN A 247 -1.27 -1.87 -26.94
C GLN A 247 -0.30 -2.87 -27.58
N LYS A 248 0.35 -3.73 -26.77
CA LYS A 248 1.21 -4.79 -27.31
C LYS A 248 0.44 -5.78 -28.17
N GLU A 249 -0.74 -6.21 -27.73
CA GLU A 249 -1.61 -7.11 -28.48
C GLU A 249 -2.06 -6.47 -29.81
N GLU A 250 -2.49 -5.20 -29.78
CA GLU A 250 -2.83 -4.43 -31.00
C GLU A 250 -1.62 -4.25 -31.95
N ASP A 251 -0.43 -4.02 -31.40
CA ASP A 251 0.82 -3.90 -32.16
C ASP A 251 1.22 -5.25 -32.79
N GLU A 252 1.07 -6.35 -32.05
CA GLU A 252 1.31 -7.72 -32.54
C GLU A 252 0.34 -8.10 -33.65
N ASP A 253 -0.96 -7.80 -33.48
CA ASP A 253 -1.99 -8.00 -34.50
C ASP A 253 -1.71 -7.17 -35.75
N ARG A 254 -1.30 -5.91 -35.58
CA ARG A 254 -0.89 -5.04 -36.70
C ARG A 254 0.31 -5.61 -37.44
N LEU A 255 1.34 -6.05 -36.73
CA LEU A 255 2.53 -6.66 -37.32
C LEU A 255 2.20 -7.98 -38.03
N ALA A 256 1.30 -8.79 -37.46
CA ALA A 256 0.83 -10.02 -38.09
C ALA A 256 0.07 -9.74 -39.39
N PHE A 257 -0.79 -8.71 -39.39
CA PHE A 257 -1.50 -8.25 -40.58
C PHE A 257 -0.55 -7.70 -41.65
N GLU A 258 0.41 -6.85 -41.27
CA GLU A 258 1.43 -6.30 -42.19
C GLU A 258 2.32 -7.39 -42.77
N SER A 259 2.71 -8.39 -41.98
CA SER A 259 3.47 -9.56 -42.43
C SER A 259 2.68 -10.39 -43.46
N GLN A 260 1.38 -10.63 -43.21
CA GLN A 260 0.51 -11.28 -44.18
C GLN A 260 0.33 -10.44 -45.45
N ALA A 261 0.14 -9.13 -45.34
CA ALA A 261 0.01 -8.24 -46.50
C ALA A 261 1.31 -8.17 -47.33
N ALA A 262 2.48 -8.13 -46.68
CA ALA A 262 3.77 -8.15 -47.36
C ALA A 262 4.04 -9.48 -48.09
N ALA A 263 3.53 -10.60 -47.56
CA ALA A 263 3.54 -11.88 -48.27
C ALA A 263 2.69 -11.85 -49.56
N TRP A 264 1.68 -10.97 -49.62
CA TRP A 264 0.83 -10.80 -50.81
C TRP A 264 1.42 -9.77 -51.79
N ASP A 265 2.07 -8.71 -51.31
CA ASP A 265 2.59 -7.61 -52.15
C ASP A 265 4.04 -7.85 -52.65
N GLY A 266 4.79 -8.75 -52.01
CA GLY A 266 6.07 -9.26 -52.51
C GLY A 266 5.94 -10.25 -53.69
N GLY A 267 4.71 -10.66 -54.02
CA GLY A 267 4.38 -11.48 -55.16
C GLY A 267 4.11 -10.64 -56.41
N VAL A 268 5.14 -10.01 -56.99
CA VAL A 268 5.15 -9.72 -58.42
C VAL A 268 5.14 -11.07 -59.15
N TYR A 269 3.95 -11.63 -59.33
CA TYR A 269 3.67 -12.71 -60.28
C TYR A 269 3.60 -12.09 -61.68
N SER A 270 4.73 -11.57 -62.15
CA SER A 270 4.96 -11.27 -63.57
C SER A 270 5.90 -12.31 -64.20
N GLY A 271 5.91 -13.53 -63.68
CA GLY A 271 6.47 -14.69 -64.35
C GLY A 271 5.35 -15.39 -65.09
N THR A 272 5.42 -15.42 -66.42
CA THR A 272 4.83 -16.52 -67.17
C THR A 272 5.48 -17.80 -66.64
N VAL A 273 4.82 -18.45 -65.68
CA VAL A 273 5.13 -19.84 -65.34
C VAL A 273 4.82 -20.60 -66.62
N ASP A 274 5.86 -21.12 -67.25
CA ASP A 274 5.70 -22.01 -68.38
C ASP A 274 4.66 -23.07 -68.00
N ALA A 275 3.64 -23.20 -68.84
CA ALA A 275 2.52 -24.10 -68.66
C ALA A 275 2.85 -25.61 -68.40
N PRO A 276 4.07 -26.16 -68.60
CA PRO A 276 4.33 -27.57 -68.28
C PRO A 276 4.32 -27.91 -66.79
N GLU A 277 4.76 -27.05 -65.87
CA GLU A 277 4.97 -27.46 -64.45
C GLU A 277 3.66 -27.57 -63.64
N VAL A 278 2.62 -26.81 -64.01
CA VAL A 278 1.31 -26.93 -63.34
C VAL A 278 0.52 -28.14 -63.85
N GLU A 279 0.72 -28.56 -65.10
CA GLU A 279 0.18 -29.82 -65.62
C GLU A 279 0.90 -31.02 -64.99
N ASP A 280 2.23 -30.95 -64.80
CA ASP A 280 2.99 -32.01 -64.12
C ASP A 280 2.60 -32.16 -62.65
N LEU A 281 2.42 -31.05 -61.90
CA LEU A 281 1.93 -31.11 -60.51
C LEU A 281 0.47 -31.55 -60.41
N LYS A 282 -0.39 -31.20 -61.38
CA LYS A 282 -1.76 -31.73 -61.44
C LYS A 282 -1.75 -33.22 -61.74
N ALA A 283 -0.86 -33.69 -62.61
CA ALA A 283 -0.68 -35.11 -62.89
C ALA A 283 -0.18 -35.86 -61.64
N GLU A 284 0.77 -35.29 -60.90
CA GLU A 284 1.29 -35.88 -59.65
C GLU A 284 0.22 -35.94 -58.55
N ILE A 285 -0.56 -34.87 -58.37
CA ILE A 285 -1.72 -34.86 -57.44
C ILE A 285 -2.77 -35.89 -57.89
N GLN A 286 -2.97 -36.07 -59.18
CA GLN A 286 -3.94 -37.04 -59.71
C GLN A 286 -3.46 -38.49 -59.53
N VAL A 287 -2.16 -38.74 -59.66
CA VAL A 287 -1.54 -40.03 -59.32
C VAL A 287 -1.68 -40.31 -57.83
N LEU A 288 -1.35 -39.36 -56.96
CA LEU A 288 -1.50 -39.52 -55.51
C LEU A 288 -2.96 -39.75 -55.09
N ARG A 289 -3.93 -39.10 -55.75
CA ARG A 289 -5.36 -39.38 -55.53
C ARG A 289 -5.74 -40.79 -55.97
N GLN A 290 -5.24 -41.27 -57.10
CA GLN A 290 -5.47 -42.64 -57.56
C GLN A 290 -4.84 -43.68 -56.64
N GLU A 291 -3.64 -43.41 -56.12
CA GLU A 291 -2.98 -44.25 -55.13
C GLU A 291 -3.73 -44.26 -53.80
N LEU A 292 -4.20 -43.10 -53.33
CA LEU A 292 -5.01 -43.01 -52.12
C LEU A 292 -6.32 -43.79 -52.29
N GLU A 293 -7.03 -43.61 -53.41
CA GLU A 293 -8.23 -44.38 -53.72
C GLU A 293 -7.95 -45.88 -53.86
N ALA A 294 -6.81 -46.27 -54.43
CA ALA A 294 -6.41 -47.66 -54.51
C ALA A 294 -6.12 -48.24 -53.12
N CYS A 295 -5.50 -47.45 -52.23
CA CYS A 295 -5.21 -47.81 -50.85
C CYS A 295 -6.51 -47.93 -50.03
N THR A 296 -7.45 -46.99 -50.19
CA THR A 296 -8.79 -47.06 -49.60
C THR A 296 -9.55 -48.28 -50.10
N ARG A 297 -9.52 -48.57 -51.40
CA ARG A 297 -10.13 -49.79 -51.97
C ARG A 297 -9.43 -51.06 -51.51
N GLN A 298 -8.13 -51.05 -51.27
CA GLN A 298 -7.41 -52.18 -50.66
C GLN A 298 -7.79 -52.36 -49.20
N LEU A 299 -8.00 -51.28 -48.45
CA LEU A 299 -8.48 -51.32 -47.08
C LEU A 299 -9.91 -51.86 -47.02
N GLU A 300 -10.80 -51.38 -47.89
CA GLU A 300 -12.17 -51.88 -48.04
C GLU A 300 -12.18 -53.35 -48.45
N ARG A 301 -11.34 -53.76 -49.42
CA ARG A 301 -11.19 -55.18 -49.79
C ARG A 301 -10.57 -56.01 -48.69
N ALA A 302 -9.69 -55.46 -47.86
CA ALA A 302 -9.14 -56.14 -46.69
C ALA A 302 -10.20 -56.26 -45.58
N GLU A 303 -11.05 -55.25 -45.39
CA GLU A 303 -12.22 -55.35 -44.51
C GLU A 303 -13.26 -56.34 -45.04
N GLU A 304 -13.47 -56.40 -46.37
CA GLU A 304 -14.33 -57.40 -47.02
C GLU A 304 -13.70 -58.79 -46.97
N HIS A 305 -12.39 -58.96 -47.18
CA HIS A 305 -11.70 -60.24 -46.99
C HIS A 305 -11.64 -60.65 -45.52
N ASN A 306 -11.59 -59.72 -44.57
CA ASN A 306 -11.69 -60.01 -43.15
C ASN A 306 -13.15 -60.32 -42.74
N ALA A 307 -14.13 -59.76 -43.46
CA ALA A 307 -15.55 -60.12 -43.33
C ALA A 307 -15.88 -61.47 -44.01
N VAL A 308 -15.22 -61.83 -45.11
CA VAL A 308 -15.40 -63.08 -45.86
C VAL A 308 -14.55 -64.22 -45.27
N SER A 309 -13.38 -63.90 -44.69
CA SER A 309 -12.57 -64.84 -43.87
C SER A 309 -13.14 -65.01 -42.46
N CYS A 310 -14.06 -64.15 -42.03
CA CYS A 310 -14.94 -64.40 -40.90
C CYS A 310 -16.25 -65.06 -41.35
N SER A 311 -16.15 -66.18 -42.06
CA SER A 311 -17.19 -67.21 -42.07
C SER A 311 -17.32 -67.93 -40.71
N PHE A 312 -16.63 -67.46 -39.66
CA PHE A 312 -17.00 -67.67 -38.26
C PHE A 312 -17.74 -66.42 -37.75
N GLY A 313 -19.03 -66.35 -38.10
CA GLY A 313 -19.92 -65.19 -37.97
C GLY A 313 -20.32 -64.79 -36.56
N SER A 314 -19.36 -64.47 -35.68
CA SER A 314 -19.69 -63.89 -34.37
C SER A 314 -18.70 -62.81 -33.88
N HIS A 315 -17.48 -62.73 -34.44
CA HIS A 315 -16.42 -61.89 -33.88
C HIS A 315 -16.22 -60.51 -34.56
N CYS A 316 -16.65 -60.29 -35.81
CA CYS A 316 -16.47 -58.98 -36.47
C CYS A 316 -17.62 -57.99 -36.24
N ILE A 317 -18.85 -58.48 -36.02
CA ILE A 317 -19.99 -57.63 -35.62
C ILE A 317 -19.72 -57.02 -34.24
N SER A 318 -19.03 -57.75 -33.35
CA SER A 318 -18.70 -57.27 -32.01
C SER A 318 -17.69 -56.13 -32.00
N VAL A 319 -16.74 -56.07 -32.95
CA VAL A 319 -15.72 -55.00 -32.97
C VAL A 319 -16.30 -53.67 -33.46
N ARG A 320 -17.13 -53.67 -34.53
CA ARG A 320 -17.80 -52.45 -35.01
C ARG A 320 -18.92 -51.97 -34.08
N ALA A 321 -19.59 -52.88 -33.37
CA ALA A 321 -20.51 -52.52 -32.29
C ALA A 321 -19.74 -51.88 -31.13
N ARG A 322 -18.66 -52.51 -30.67
CA ARG A 322 -17.84 -52.02 -29.56
C ARG A 322 -17.17 -50.66 -29.83
N LYS A 323 -16.78 -50.38 -31.08
CA LYS A 323 -16.27 -49.05 -31.46
C LYS A 323 -17.35 -47.96 -31.37
N ARG A 324 -18.57 -48.25 -31.83
CA ARG A 324 -19.71 -47.32 -31.68
C ARG A 324 -20.08 -47.13 -30.22
N ASP A 325 -20.12 -48.21 -29.44
CA ASP A 325 -20.40 -48.15 -28.00
C ASP A 325 -19.35 -47.29 -27.27
N LEU A 326 -18.07 -47.36 -27.66
CA LEU A 326 -17.00 -46.53 -27.09
C LEU A 326 -17.10 -45.05 -27.51
N GLU A 327 -17.46 -44.78 -28.77
CA GLU A 327 -17.68 -43.40 -29.25
C GLU A 327 -18.91 -42.76 -28.58
N ASP A 328 -19.97 -43.54 -28.38
CA ASP A 328 -21.18 -43.08 -27.69
C ASP A 328 -20.91 -42.90 -26.19
N GLN A 329 -20.09 -43.76 -25.56
CA GLN A 329 -19.60 -43.55 -24.19
C GLN A 329 -18.78 -42.28 -24.07
N ARG A 330 -17.88 -41.99 -25.02
CA ARG A 330 -17.05 -40.77 -25.00
C ARG A 330 -17.91 -39.52 -25.13
N ARG A 331 -18.89 -39.51 -26.06
CA ARG A 331 -19.83 -38.40 -26.22
C ARG A 331 -20.69 -38.20 -24.97
N ALA A 332 -21.11 -39.28 -24.32
CA ALA A 332 -21.87 -39.20 -23.07
C ALA A 332 -21.03 -38.63 -21.91
N GLU A 333 -19.75 -38.99 -21.82
CA GLU A 333 -18.83 -38.40 -20.84
C GLU A 333 -18.52 -36.93 -21.13
N GLU A 334 -18.28 -36.56 -22.39
CA GLU A 334 -18.09 -35.17 -22.83
C GLU A 334 -19.31 -34.33 -22.46
N ALA A 335 -20.53 -34.78 -22.79
CA ALA A 335 -21.76 -34.08 -22.42
C ALA A 335 -21.97 -33.96 -20.90
N ARG A 336 -21.54 -34.96 -20.12
CA ARG A 336 -21.62 -34.91 -18.65
C ARG A 336 -20.66 -33.85 -18.08
N LEU A 337 -19.44 -33.77 -18.62
CA LEU A 337 -18.45 -32.77 -18.20
C LEU A 337 -18.89 -31.36 -18.59
N GLU A 338 -19.47 -31.18 -19.79
CA GLU A 338 -20.05 -29.89 -20.21
C GLU A 338 -21.18 -29.44 -19.26
N LEU A 339 -22.06 -30.36 -18.86
CA LEU A 339 -23.11 -30.06 -17.89
C LEU A 339 -22.54 -29.68 -16.51
N GLU A 340 -21.53 -30.41 -16.03
CA GLU A 340 -20.87 -30.11 -14.76
C GLU A 340 -20.17 -28.74 -14.78
N MET A 341 -19.51 -28.40 -15.89
CA MET A 341 -18.89 -27.08 -16.08
C MET A 341 -19.94 -25.96 -16.13
N ALA A 342 -21.06 -26.19 -16.81
CA ALA A 342 -22.16 -25.23 -16.88
C ALA A 342 -22.82 -25.01 -15.51
N GLU A 343 -22.98 -26.07 -14.71
CA GLU A 343 -23.48 -25.96 -13.33
C GLU A 343 -22.52 -25.17 -12.44
N LYS A 344 -21.22 -25.44 -12.50
CA LYS A 344 -20.20 -24.68 -11.75
C LYS A 344 -20.19 -23.20 -12.15
N LEU A 345 -20.25 -22.90 -13.44
CA LEU A 345 -20.33 -21.51 -13.92
C LEU A 345 -21.60 -20.81 -13.42
N ALA A 346 -22.74 -21.51 -13.42
CA ALA A 346 -23.99 -20.97 -12.90
C ALA A 346 -23.96 -20.76 -11.38
N GLU A 347 -23.25 -21.60 -10.62
CA GLU A 347 -23.02 -21.40 -9.18
C GLU A 347 -22.11 -20.19 -8.91
N GLU A 348 -21.03 -20.04 -9.67
CA GLU A 348 -20.14 -18.88 -9.60
C GLU A 348 -20.89 -17.58 -9.92
N GLU A 349 -21.73 -17.56 -10.97
CA GLU A 349 -22.56 -16.40 -11.29
C GLU A 349 -23.57 -16.06 -10.18
N ARG A 350 -24.16 -17.07 -9.52
CA ARG A 350 -25.07 -16.85 -8.37
C ARG A 350 -24.31 -16.29 -7.18
N ALA A 351 -23.11 -16.79 -6.89
CA ALA A 351 -22.26 -16.29 -5.82
C ALA A 351 -21.82 -14.83 -6.08
N ALA A 352 -21.45 -14.51 -7.32
CA ALA A 352 -21.11 -13.14 -7.72
C ALA A 352 -22.29 -12.18 -7.52
N ARG A 353 -23.51 -12.59 -7.90
CA ARG A 353 -24.73 -11.78 -7.68
C ARG A 353 -25.06 -11.60 -6.19
N GLN A 354 -24.78 -12.59 -5.34
CA GLN A 354 -24.96 -12.46 -3.90
C GLN A 354 -23.97 -11.46 -3.30
N LEU A 355 -22.70 -11.53 -3.67
CA LEU A 355 -21.69 -10.57 -3.22
C LEU A 355 -22.02 -9.14 -3.66
N GLU A 356 -22.45 -8.95 -4.91
CA GLU A 356 -22.89 -7.63 -5.40
C GLU A 356 -24.10 -7.09 -4.63
N ALA A 357 -25.03 -7.96 -4.22
CA ALA A 357 -26.19 -7.57 -3.42
C ALA A 357 -25.78 -7.20 -1.98
N GLU A 358 -24.84 -7.92 -1.37
CA GLU A 358 -24.29 -7.62 -0.05
C GLU A 358 -23.51 -6.30 -0.06
N GLU A 359 -22.70 -6.04 -1.08
CA GLU A 359 -21.97 -4.78 -1.25
C GLU A 359 -22.94 -3.59 -1.34
N LYS A 360 -24.01 -3.71 -2.15
CA LYS A 360 -25.05 -2.68 -2.24
C LYS A 360 -25.76 -2.43 -0.91
N GLU A 361 -25.98 -3.46 -0.10
CA GLU A 361 -26.60 -3.32 1.22
C GLU A 361 -25.64 -2.65 2.22
N VAL A 362 -24.33 -2.94 2.15
CA VAL A 362 -23.31 -2.27 2.95
C VAL A 362 -23.22 -0.79 2.58
N ASP A 363 -23.21 -0.46 1.29
CA ASP A 363 -23.19 0.93 0.81
C ASP A 363 -24.45 1.70 1.21
N LYS A 364 -25.61 1.04 1.14
CA LYS A 364 -26.86 1.61 1.64
C LYS A 364 -26.77 1.95 3.13
N ARG A 365 -26.23 1.05 3.97
CA ARG A 365 -26.03 1.31 5.40
C ARG A 365 -25.04 2.43 5.68
N ARG A 366 -23.96 2.51 4.88
CA ARG A 366 -23.00 3.63 4.97
C ARG A 366 -23.66 4.96 4.66
N LEU A 367 -24.48 5.03 3.61
CA LEU A 367 -25.23 6.23 3.25
C LEU A 367 -26.23 6.62 4.34
N GLU A 368 -26.96 5.65 4.90
CA GLU A 368 -27.89 5.89 6.01
C GLU A 368 -27.16 6.43 7.26
N ALA A 369 -25.97 5.90 7.57
CA ALA A 369 -25.14 6.39 8.67
C ALA A 369 -24.65 7.83 8.46
N ILE A 370 -24.21 8.18 7.24
CA ILE A 370 -23.79 9.55 6.89
C ILE A 370 -24.96 10.53 7.04
N VAL A 371 -26.15 10.16 6.56
CA VAL A 371 -27.35 11.02 6.69
C VAL A 371 -27.73 11.24 8.15
N GLU A 372 -27.62 10.20 8.98
CA GLU A 372 -27.89 10.31 10.42
C GLU A 372 -26.85 11.17 11.14
N GLU A 373 -25.57 11.07 10.78
CA GLU A 373 -24.51 11.92 11.32
C GLU A 373 -24.75 13.41 10.98
N GLU A 374 -25.10 13.71 9.73
CA GLU A 374 -25.44 15.08 9.31
C GLU A 374 -26.68 15.63 10.02
N ARG A 375 -27.69 14.78 10.26
CA ARG A 375 -28.86 15.14 11.06
C ARG A 375 -28.46 15.50 12.50
N GLN A 376 -27.59 14.72 13.11
CA GLN A 376 -27.09 14.98 14.46
C GLN A 376 -26.25 16.26 14.53
N LYS A 377 -25.45 16.56 13.52
CA LYS A 377 -24.69 17.82 13.41
C LYS A 377 -25.62 19.02 13.34
N GLU A 378 -26.70 18.96 12.55
CA GLU A 378 -27.66 20.05 12.43
C GLU A 378 -28.46 20.26 13.72
N GLU A 379 -28.85 19.17 14.41
CA GLU A 379 -29.45 19.25 15.74
C GLU A 379 -28.50 19.88 16.76
N ALA A 380 -27.22 19.47 16.78
CA ALA A 380 -26.21 20.04 17.67
C ALA A 380 -25.96 21.53 17.40
N LYS A 381 -25.95 21.94 16.13
CA LYS A 381 -25.82 23.33 15.72
C LYS A 381 -26.99 24.18 16.23
N LYS A 382 -28.22 23.67 16.13
CA LYS A 382 -29.41 24.35 16.66
C LYS A 382 -29.34 24.53 18.18
N ILE A 383 -28.90 23.50 18.91
CA ILE A 383 -28.70 23.58 20.38
C ILE A 383 -27.64 24.63 20.72
N LEU A 384 -26.58 24.71 19.93
CA LEU A 384 -25.51 25.69 20.14
C LEU A 384 -26.00 27.13 19.92
N GLU A 385 -26.82 27.36 18.90
CA GLU A 385 -27.48 28.65 18.64
C GLU A 385 -28.41 29.04 19.80
N GLU A 386 -29.27 28.12 20.28
CA GLU A 386 -30.13 28.36 21.45
C GLU A 386 -29.32 28.68 22.73
N LEU A 387 -28.17 28.03 22.93
CA LEU A 387 -27.27 28.32 24.05
C LEU A 387 -26.61 29.70 23.94
N GLU A 388 -26.28 30.15 22.73
CA GLU A 388 -25.74 31.48 22.49
C GLU A 388 -26.77 32.58 22.77
N GLU A 389 -28.03 32.37 22.36
CA GLU A 389 -29.14 33.26 22.69
C GLU A 389 -29.36 33.36 24.21
N LEU A 390 -29.36 32.23 24.93
CA LEU A 390 -29.48 32.20 26.38
C LEU A 390 -28.32 32.91 27.08
N ARG A 391 -27.08 32.74 26.57
CA ARG A 391 -25.90 33.45 27.09
C ARG A 391 -26.01 34.95 26.81
N ALA A 392 -26.49 35.36 25.64
CA ALA A 392 -26.71 36.77 25.31
C ALA A 392 -27.76 37.39 26.24
N TRP A 393 -28.89 36.70 26.45
CA TRP A 393 -29.92 37.12 27.40
C TRP A 393 -29.38 37.27 28.83
N LYS A 394 -28.60 36.27 29.31
CA LYS A 394 -28.00 36.33 30.65
C LYS A 394 -27.04 37.51 30.79
N ARG A 395 -26.24 37.82 29.76
CA ARG A 395 -25.37 39.00 29.75
C ARG A 395 -26.15 40.31 29.82
N ALA A 396 -27.24 40.42 29.05
CA ALA A 396 -28.12 41.59 29.08
C ALA A 396 -28.75 41.79 30.46
N ARG A 397 -29.24 40.72 31.08
CA ARG A 397 -29.83 40.78 32.42
C ARG A 397 -28.83 41.18 33.51
N MET A 398 -27.59 40.67 33.43
CA MET A 398 -26.53 41.09 34.36
C MET A 398 -26.23 42.59 34.23
N LEU A 399 -26.26 43.15 33.01
CA LEU A 399 -26.07 44.58 32.80
C LEU A 399 -27.23 45.42 33.35
N GLU A 400 -28.47 44.93 33.24
CA GLU A 400 -29.64 45.59 33.85
C GLU A 400 -29.53 45.61 35.39
N GLU A 401 -29.15 44.48 36.00
CA GLU A 401 -28.96 44.38 37.46
C GLU A 401 -27.85 45.32 37.95
N THR A 402 -26.71 45.40 37.26
CA THR A 402 -25.64 46.35 37.63
C THR A 402 -26.07 47.81 37.47
N THR A 403 -26.86 48.13 36.44
CA THR A 403 -27.37 49.50 36.24
C THR A 403 -28.33 49.91 37.36
N ILE A 404 -29.15 48.96 37.84
CA ILE A 404 -30.06 49.20 38.97
C ILE A 404 -29.26 49.45 40.26
N ASP A 405 -28.21 48.67 40.51
CA ASP A 405 -27.35 48.86 41.69
C ASP A 405 -26.61 50.21 41.67
N GLU A 406 -26.13 50.66 40.50
CA GLU A 406 -25.51 51.99 40.34
C GLU A 406 -26.51 53.12 40.64
N ILE A 407 -27.74 53.03 40.13
CA ILE A 407 -28.80 54.02 40.39
C ILE A 407 -29.18 54.07 41.88
N LEU A 408 -29.17 52.92 42.56
CA LEU A 408 -29.45 52.85 44.00
C LEU A 408 -28.31 53.43 44.85
N GLN A 409 -27.05 53.22 44.45
CA GLN A 409 -25.89 53.83 45.13
C GLN A 409 -25.89 55.36 45.00
N ASP A 410 -26.18 55.90 43.82
CA ASP A 410 -26.26 57.36 43.62
C ASP A 410 -27.39 58.01 44.43
N ALA A 411 -28.45 57.27 44.76
CA ALA A 411 -29.57 57.79 45.56
C ALA A 411 -29.27 57.86 47.06
N ASP A 412 -28.36 57.01 47.58
CA ASP A 412 -27.99 57.00 49.00
C ASP A 412 -26.91 58.06 49.35
N ASP A 413 -26.20 58.60 48.35
CA ASP A 413 -25.15 59.62 48.53
C ASP A 413 -25.68 61.08 48.50
N GLU A 414 -26.97 61.30 48.20
CA GLU A 414 -27.60 62.64 48.13
C GLU A 414 -28.37 63.08 49.40
N ASP A 415 -28.48 62.23 50.44
CA ASP A 415 -29.07 62.54 51.76
C ASP A 415 -28.00 62.72 52.87
#